data_AF-A0A2E9W919-F1
#
_entry.id   AF-A0A2E9W919-F1
#
_cell.length_a   1.000
_cell.length_b   1.000
_cell.length_c   1.000
_cell.angle_alpha   90.00
_cell.angle_beta   90.00
_cell.angle_gamma   90.00
#
_symmetry.space_group_name_H-M   'P 1'
#
loop_
_entity.id
_entity.type
_entity.pdbx_description
1 polymer ?
#
loop_
_entity_poly.entity_id
_entity_poly.type
_entity_poly.pdbx_seq_one_letter_code
_entity_poly.pdbx_strand_id
1 'polypeptide(L)'
;MTALRGRFAMIFETNRLILRPRTMDDFDDCIVMDKAPGVVDFIPGPWDEDGEHRAFVRTRINAHYSDGLGYWSVFAKSAPNTFMGWVLLIPEDGVGPDVEI
;
A
#
# COMPACT_ATOMS: atom_id res chain seq x y z
N MET A 1 30.94 4.20 -7.19
CA MET A 1 30.33 4.36 -5.85
C MET A 1 28.85 4.64 -6.04
N THR A 2 28.04 3.60 -6.15
CA THR A 2 26.58 3.75 -6.22
C THR A 2 26.11 3.97 -4.79
N ALA A 3 25.71 5.21 -4.48
CA ALA A 3 25.07 5.49 -3.20
C ALA A 3 23.84 4.58 -3.09
N LEU A 4 23.81 3.74 -2.06
CA LEU A 4 22.58 3.19 -1.52
C LEU A 4 21.73 4.40 -1.10
N ARG A 5 20.92 4.93 -2.02
CA ARG A 5 19.83 5.85 -1.68
C ARG A 5 18.89 5.02 -0.80
N GLY A 6 19.06 5.14 0.50
CA GLY A 6 18.18 4.51 1.46
C GLY A 6 16.75 4.93 1.13
N ARG A 7 15.87 3.94 0.97
CA ARG A 7 14.42 4.15 1.10
C ARG A 7 14.24 4.97 2.37
N PHE A 8 13.84 6.24 2.27
CA PHE A 8 13.32 6.93 3.43
C PHE A 8 12.01 6.24 3.77
N ALA A 9 12.10 5.24 4.64
CA ALA A 9 10.97 4.53 5.19
C ALA A 9 10.25 5.49 6.15
N MET A 10 9.46 6.41 5.59
CA MET A 10 8.71 7.38 6.38
C MET A 10 7.62 6.65 7.15
N ILE A 11 7.71 6.69 8.46
CA ILE A 11 6.66 6.23 9.37
C ILE A 11 5.90 7.45 9.86
N PHE A 12 4.58 7.42 9.77
CA PHE A 12 3.71 8.45 10.32
C PHE A 12 2.97 7.92 11.54
N GLU A 13 2.72 8.79 12.49
CA GLU A 13 1.95 8.47 13.67
C GLU A 13 0.85 9.49 13.90
N THR A 14 -0.30 9.00 14.35
CA THR A 14 -1.39 9.83 14.87
C THR A 14 -1.65 9.48 16.33
N ASN A 15 -2.67 10.06 16.93
CA ASN A 15 -3.11 9.66 18.27
C ASN A 15 -3.52 8.18 18.35
N ARG A 16 -3.94 7.56 17.23
CA ARG A 16 -4.48 6.19 17.22
C ARG A 16 -3.74 5.24 16.29
N LEU A 17 -3.02 5.73 15.29
CA LEU A 17 -2.51 4.94 14.19
C LEU A 17 -0.99 5.05 14.05
N ILE A 18 -0.41 3.99 13.50
CA ILE A 18 0.95 3.93 12.96
C ILE A 18 0.81 3.58 11.49
N LEU A 19 1.41 4.38 10.62
CA LEU A 19 1.47 4.15 9.17
C LEU A 19 2.92 3.86 8.83
N ARG A 20 3.21 2.64 8.40
CA ARG A 20 4.56 2.23 7.96
C ARG A 20 4.55 1.96 6.45
N PRO A 21 5.67 2.15 5.75
CA PRO A 21 5.75 1.81 4.33
C PRO A 21 5.27 0.37 4.10
N ARG A 22 4.38 0.18 3.12
CA ARG A 22 3.84 -1.15 2.79
C ARG A 22 4.95 -2.02 2.20
N THR A 23 5.00 -3.27 2.63
CA THR A 23 5.99 -4.25 2.15
C THR A 23 5.33 -5.57 1.74
N MET A 24 6.13 -6.51 1.24
CA MET A 24 5.63 -7.85 0.91
C MET A 24 5.17 -8.64 2.14
N ASP A 25 5.57 -8.24 3.36
CA ASP A 25 5.06 -8.85 4.59
C ASP A 25 3.56 -8.56 4.80
N ASP A 26 3.04 -7.48 4.21
CA ASP A 26 1.63 -7.11 4.30
C ASP A 26 0.80 -7.68 3.10
N PHE A 27 1.42 -8.46 2.21
CA PHE A 27 0.81 -8.89 0.94
C PHE A 27 -0.43 -9.75 1.15
N ASP A 28 -0.35 -10.79 1.97
CA ASP A 28 -1.48 -11.69 2.17
C ASP A 28 -2.62 -11.01 2.94
N ASP A 29 -2.31 -10.11 3.87
CA ASP A 29 -3.33 -9.31 4.57
C ASP A 29 -4.07 -8.38 3.60
N CYS A 30 -3.38 -7.81 2.60
CA CYS A 30 -4.02 -7.04 1.54
C CYS A 30 -4.98 -7.91 0.72
N ILE A 31 -4.57 -9.13 0.33
CA ILE A 31 -5.43 -10.05 -0.42
C ILE A 31 -6.66 -10.46 0.40
N VAL A 32 -6.49 -10.71 1.70
CA VAL A 32 -7.61 -11.03 2.60
C VAL A 32 -8.58 -9.84 2.69
N MET A 33 -8.06 -8.62 2.84
CA MET A 33 -8.88 -7.41 2.92
C MET A 33 -9.64 -7.15 1.61
N ASP A 34 -8.97 -7.16 0.47
CA ASP A 34 -9.56 -6.88 -0.83
C ASP A 34 -10.71 -7.86 -1.18
N LYS A 35 -10.64 -9.10 -0.67
CA LYS A 35 -11.69 -10.12 -0.84
C LYS A 35 -12.87 -9.96 0.13
N ALA A 36 -12.78 -9.07 1.12
CA ALA A 36 -13.88 -8.86 2.05
C ALA A 36 -15.02 -8.11 1.35
N PRO A 37 -16.29 -8.47 1.60
CA PRO A 37 -17.44 -7.82 0.96
C PRO A 37 -17.44 -6.30 1.19
N GLY A 38 -17.64 -5.52 0.13
CA GLY A 38 -17.71 -4.06 0.22
C GLY A 38 -16.38 -3.33 0.11
N VAL A 39 -15.23 -4.01 0.15
CA VAL A 39 -13.91 -3.34 0.16
C VAL A 39 -13.54 -2.80 -1.22
N VAL A 40 -13.77 -3.58 -2.28
CA VAL A 40 -13.39 -3.22 -3.65
C VAL A 40 -14.57 -2.88 -4.57
N ASP A 41 -15.79 -2.82 -4.03
CA ASP A 41 -17.03 -2.58 -4.80
C ASP A 41 -16.99 -1.31 -5.67
N PHE A 42 -16.21 -0.31 -5.26
CA PHE A 42 -16.07 0.98 -5.95
C PHE A 42 -14.66 1.25 -6.48
N ILE A 43 -13.78 0.25 -6.44
CA ILE A 43 -12.39 0.38 -6.86
C ILE A 43 -12.24 -0.44 -8.16
N PRO A 44 -11.80 0.15 -9.28
CA PRO A 44 -11.50 -0.63 -10.48
C PRO A 44 -10.28 -1.53 -10.28
N GLY A 45 -10.34 -2.77 -10.74
CA GLY A 45 -9.19 -3.68 -10.71
C GLY A 45 -9.56 -5.12 -11.05
N PRO A 46 -8.55 -6.00 -11.19
CA PRO A 46 -8.76 -7.40 -11.54
C PRO A 46 -9.06 -8.24 -10.30
N TRP A 47 -10.14 -7.92 -9.57
CA TRP A 47 -10.41 -8.51 -8.24
C TRP A 47 -10.96 -9.94 -8.29
N ASP A 48 -11.67 -10.29 -9.35
CA ASP A 48 -12.36 -11.59 -9.46
C ASP A 48 -11.41 -12.74 -9.81
N GLU A 49 -10.34 -12.45 -10.56
CA GLU A 49 -9.36 -13.43 -11.02
C GLU A 49 -8.16 -13.48 -10.05
N ASP A 50 -8.11 -14.48 -9.15
CA ASP A 50 -7.12 -14.55 -8.04
C ASP A 50 -5.66 -14.36 -8.50
N GLY A 51 -5.30 -14.93 -9.65
CA GLY A 51 -3.96 -14.79 -10.22
C GLY A 51 -3.65 -13.36 -10.64
N GLU A 52 -4.60 -12.69 -11.31
CA GLU A 52 -4.45 -11.30 -11.75
C GLU A 52 -4.51 -10.32 -10.57
N HIS A 53 -5.41 -10.54 -9.61
CA HIS A 53 -5.49 -9.78 -8.36
C HIS A 53 -4.16 -9.81 -7.60
N ARG A 54 -3.61 -11.00 -7.38
CA ARG A 54 -2.32 -11.17 -6.69
C ARG A 54 -1.17 -10.53 -7.46
N ALA A 55 -1.16 -10.65 -8.79
CA ALA A 55 -0.14 -10.01 -9.62
C ALA A 55 -0.24 -8.48 -9.57
N PHE A 56 -1.45 -7.93 -9.59
CA PHE A 56 -1.73 -6.51 -9.46
C PHE A 56 -1.21 -5.96 -8.13
N VAL A 57 -1.62 -6.54 -7.00
CA VAL A 57 -1.18 -6.10 -5.66
C VAL A 57 0.33 -6.21 -5.51
N ARG A 58 0.95 -7.32 -5.96
CA ARG A 58 2.41 -7.51 -5.91
C ARG A 58 3.14 -6.42 -6.70
N THR A 59 2.63 -6.06 -7.86
CA THR A 59 3.22 -5.01 -8.71
C THR A 59 3.21 -3.67 -7.98
N ARG A 60 2.08 -3.31 -7.36
CA ARG A 60 1.93 -2.05 -6.61
C ARG A 60 2.82 -2.01 -5.35
N ILE A 61 3.03 -3.13 -4.66
CA ILE A 61 3.93 -3.18 -3.48
C ILE A 61 5.41 -2.98 -3.89
N ASN A 62 5.81 -3.53 -5.04
CA ASN A 62 7.21 -3.49 -5.50
C ASN A 62 7.55 -2.23 -6.32
N ALA A 63 6.55 -1.47 -6.77
CA ALA A 63 6.75 -0.27 -7.55
C ALA A 63 7.50 0.84 -6.78
N HIS A 64 8.27 1.64 -7.50
CA HIS A 64 8.90 2.86 -6.99
C HIS A 64 8.21 4.08 -7.60
N TYR A 65 7.49 4.83 -6.77
CA TYR A 65 6.66 5.95 -7.19
C TYR A 65 7.35 7.32 -7.13
N SER A 66 8.65 7.36 -6.81
CA SER A 66 9.48 8.52 -6.43
C SER A 66 9.63 8.72 -4.91
N ASP A 67 10.59 9.58 -4.53
CA ASP A 67 10.92 9.86 -3.15
C ASP A 67 9.75 10.56 -2.44
N GLY A 68 9.27 9.98 -1.34
CA GLY A 68 8.15 10.52 -0.58
C GLY A 68 6.76 10.04 -1.02
N LEU A 69 6.66 9.30 -2.13
CA LEU A 69 5.43 8.72 -2.65
C LEU A 69 5.40 7.20 -2.43
N GLY A 70 4.20 6.63 -2.32
CA GLY A 70 3.99 5.20 -2.21
C GLY A 70 2.74 4.82 -1.42
N TYR A 71 2.83 3.67 -0.76
CA TYR A 71 1.77 3.09 0.04
C TYR A 71 2.25 2.92 1.47
N TRP A 72 1.33 3.14 2.41
CA TRP A 72 1.53 2.87 3.82
C TRP A 72 0.48 1.91 4.32
N SER A 73 0.93 0.86 5.00
CA SER A 73 0.09 -0.05 5.76
C SER A 73 -0.26 0.60 7.11
N VAL A 74 -1.53 0.50 7.50
CA VAL A 74 -2.12 1.15 8.66
C VAL A 74 -2.28 0.15 9.80
N PHE A 75 -1.83 0.52 10.99
CA PHE A 75 -1.90 -0.29 12.22
C PHE A 75 -2.47 0.54 13.36
N ALA A 76 -3.26 -0.07 14.24
CA ALA A 76 -3.69 0.57 15.48
C ALA A 76 -2.56 0.58 16.51
N LYS A 77 -2.38 1.69 17.23
CA LYS A 77 -1.45 1.75 18.37
C LYS A 77 -1.80 0.76 19.48
N SER A 78 -3.08 0.44 19.66
CA SER A 78 -3.54 -0.57 20.63
C SER A 78 -3.28 -2.01 20.18
N ALA A 79 -3.05 -2.23 18.88
CA ALA A 79 -2.74 -3.54 18.30
C ALA A 79 -1.77 -3.38 17.12
N PRO A 80 -0.48 -3.05 17.36
CA PRO A 80 0.46 -2.65 16.31
C PRO A 80 0.80 -3.73 15.28
N ASN A 81 0.42 -4.99 15.57
CA ASN A 81 0.65 -6.13 14.70
C ASN A 81 -0.60 -6.52 13.91
N THR A 82 -1.69 -5.78 14.02
CA THR A 82 -2.94 -6.04 13.31
C THR A 82 -3.05 -5.07 12.14
N PHE A 83 -2.90 -5.59 10.92
CA PHE A 83 -3.14 -4.85 9.70
C PHE A 83 -4.60 -4.37 9.63
N MET A 84 -4.80 -3.08 9.40
CA MET A 84 -6.13 -2.46 9.32
C MET A 84 -6.50 -2.00 7.91
N GLY A 85 -5.56 -2.04 6.97
CA GLY A 85 -5.71 -1.51 5.63
C GLY A 85 -4.48 -0.71 5.21
N TRP A 86 -4.62 0.04 4.13
CA TRP A 86 -3.56 0.86 3.56
C TRP A 86 -4.09 2.22 3.12
N VAL A 87 -3.19 3.19 3.01
CA VAL A 87 -3.40 4.48 2.34
C VAL A 87 -2.29 4.69 1.32
N LEU A 88 -2.54 5.51 0.32
CA LEU A 88 -1.57 5.79 -0.74
C LEU A 88 -1.38 7.29 -0.95
N LEU A 89 -0.23 7.62 -1.50
CA LEU A 89 0.03 8.90 -2.15
C LEU A 89 0.96 8.59 -3.31
N ILE A 90 0.42 8.54 -4.52
CA ILE A 90 1.18 8.17 -5.72
C ILE A 90 0.87 9.17 -6.85
N PRO A 91 1.66 9.18 -7.93
CA PRO A 91 1.27 9.91 -9.13
C PRO A 91 -0.07 9.37 -9.67
N GLU A 92 -0.91 10.23 -10.24
CA GLU A 92 -2.15 9.82 -10.92
C GLU A 92 -1.83 8.77 -11.98
N ASP A 93 -2.61 7.69 -12.05
CA ASP A 93 -2.34 6.49 -12.88
C ASP A 93 -0.96 5.86 -12.65
N GLY A 94 -0.27 6.19 -11.56
CA GLY A 94 1.09 5.77 -11.24
C GLY A 94 2.19 6.43 -12.08
N VAL A 95 1.87 7.35 -13.00
CA VAL A 95 2.83 8.00 -13.93
C VAL A 95 2.56 9.47 -14.24
N GLY A 96 1.36 9.99 -13.96
CA GLY A 96 0.92 11.34 -14.28
C GLY A 96 1.58 12.44 -13.43
N PRO A 97 1.46 13.72 -13.81
CA PRO A 97 2.04 14.83 -13.06
C PRO A 97 1.26 15.17 -11.78
N ASP A 98 -0.02 14.79 -11.73
CA ASP A 98 -0.92 14.97 -10.59
C ASP A 98 -0.80 13.79 -9.60
N VAL A 99 -1.52 13.83 -8.47
CA VAL A 99 -1.45 12.82 -7.40
C VAL A 99 -2.80 12.17 -7.11
N GLU A 100 -2.76 10.87 -6.81
CA GLU A 100 -3.86 10.05 -6.30
C GLU A 100 -3.71 9.90 -4.77
N ILE A 101 -4.82 10.04 -4.04
CA ILE A 101 -4.92 9.87 -2.57
C ILE A 101 -6.02 8.90 -2.18
#